data_AF-A0A353ZQV8-F1
#
_entry.id   AF-A0A353ZQV8-F1
#
_cell.length_a   1.000
_cell.length_b   1.000
_cell.length_c   1.000
_cell.angle_alpha   90.00
_cell.angle_beta   90.00
_cell.angle_gamma   90.00
#
_symmetry.space_group_name_H-M   'P 1'
#
loop_
_entity.id
_entity.type
_entity.pdbx_description
1 polymer ?
#
loop_
_entity_poly.entity_id
_entity_poly.type
_entity_poly.pdbx_seq_one_letter_code
_entity_poly.pdbx_strand_id
1 'polypeptide(L)' 'IDLRGYYVWSLLDNFEWSAGYNQPFGLLHVDFETLERTPKASYFWLQELIEERNLAAAASTAVVQAMEPDVEREAGV' A
#
# COMPACT_ATOMS: atom_id res chain seq x y z
N ILE A 1 19.68 -5.68 2.80
CA ILE A 1 18.87 -5.23 3.97
C ILE A 1 17.50 -5.87 3.81
N ASP A 2 16.95 -6.44 4.88
CA ASP A 2 15.64 -7.09 4.88
C ASP A 2 14.57 -6.10 5.37
N LEU A 3 13.81 -5.51 4.44
CA LEU A 3 12.74 -4.54 4.72
C LEU A 3 11.37 -5.19 4.55
N ARG A 4 10.53 -5.10 5.58
CA ARG A 4 9.25 -5.81 5.66
C ARG A 4 8.02 -4.92 5.52
N GLY A 5 8.18 -3.59 5.54
CA GLY A 5 7.06 -2.67 5.48
C GLY A 5 7.47 -1.22 5.23
N TYR A 6 6.47 -0.42 4.87
CA TYR A 6 6.57 1.01 4.64
C TYR A 6 5.30 1.69 5.13
N TYR A 7 5.44 2.76 5.90
CA TYR A 7 4.33 3.61 6.33
C TYR A 7 4.54 5.01 5.78
N VAL A 8 3.49 5.55 5.18
CA VAL A 8 3.48 6.92 4.67
C VAL A 8 3.12 7.89 5.80
N TRP A 9 3.94 8.92 5.99
CA TRP A 9 3.58 10.09 6.76
C TRP A 9 2.99 11.13 5.78
N SER A 10 1.70 11.45 5.84
CA SER A 10 0.66 10.95 6.75
C SER A 10 -0.59 10.56 5.97
N LEU A 11 -1.56 9.94 6.64
CA LEU A 11 -2.86 9.70 6.01
C LEU A 11 -3.61 11.02 5.77
N LEU A 12 -3.65 11.90 6.79
CA LEU A 12 -4.37 13.17 6.77
C LEU A 12 -3.40 14.35 6.87
N ASP A 13 -3.76 15.48 6.27
CA ASP A 13 -3.17 16.77 6.63
C ASP A 13 -3.35 17.00 8.13
N ASN A 14 -2.29 17.42 8.79
CA ASN A 14 -2.24 17.51 10.24
C ASN A 14 -1.52 18.78 10.71
N PHE A 15 -1.49 18.96 12.04
CA PHE A 15 -0.72 20.03 12.67
C PHE A 15 0.77 19.62 12.74
N GLU A 16 1.61 20.29 11.97
CA GLU A 16 3.03 19.99 11.89
C GLU A 16 3.85 20.92 12.82
N TRP A 17 3.69 20.71 14.13
CA TRP A 17 4.51 21.34 15.19
C TRP A 17 4.65 22.86 15.01
N SER A 18 5.88 23.37 14.95
CA SER A 18 6.16 24.80 14.77
C SER A 18 5.68 25.37 13.44
N ALA A 19 5.45 24.53 12.42
CA ALA A 19 4.92 24.96 11.13
C ALA A 19 3.40 25.12 11.14
N GLY A 20 2.71 24.62 12.18
CA GLY A 20 1.25 24.62 12.25
C GLY A 20 0.64 23.86 11.08
N TYR A 21 -0.45 24.39 10.50
CA TYR A 21 -1.16 23.74 9.38
C TYR A 21 -0.60 24.11 7.99
N ASN A 22 0.56 24.77 7.92
CA ASN A 22 1.11 25.25 6.65
C ASN A 22 1.87 24.18 5.85
N GLN A 23 1.99 22.96 6.38
CA GLN A 23 2.68 21.84 5.73
C GLN A 23 1.78 20.60 5.63
N PRO A 24 0.95 20.53 4.58
CA PRO A 24 -0.02 19.44 4.40
C PRO A 24 0.61 18.17 3.82
N PHE A 25 1.19 17.33 4.68
CA PHE A 25 1.82 16.04 4.31
C PHE A 25 0.84 14.89 4.03
N GLY A 26 -0.46 15.08 4.24
CA GLY A 26 -1.45 14.02 4.13
C GLY A 26 -1.65 13.53 2.71
N LEU A 27 -1.98 12.24 2.57
CA LEU A 27 -2.57 11.70 1.34
C LEU A 27 -3.98 12.25 1.10
N LEU A 28 -4.72 12.54 2.17
CA LEU A 28 -5.99 13.25 2.12
C LEU A 28 -5.79 14.69 2.59
N HIS A 29 -6.30 15.61 1.79
CA HIS A 29 -6.50 16.97 2.24
C HIS A 29 -7.59 17.00 3.32
N VAL A 30 -7.39 17.85 4.34
CA VAL A 30 -8.40 18.14 5.36
C VAL A 30 -8.70 19.64 5.29
N ASP A 31 -9.95 19.98 5.03
CA ASP A 31 -10.43 21.33 5.30
C ASP A 31 -10.58 21.48 6.82
N PHE A 32 -9.79 22.36 7.44
CA PHE A 32 -9.77 22.51 8.90
C PHE A 32 -10.95 23.30 9.46
N GLU A 33 -11.74 23.99 8.62
CA GLU A 33 -12.96 24.66 9.05
C GLU A 33 -14.14 23.69 9.06
N THR A 34 -14.23 22.82 8.04
CA THR A 34 -15.39 21.93 7.83
C THR A 34 -15.13 20.47 8.23
N LEU A 35 -13.87 20.07 8.37
CA LEU A 35 -13.39 18.70 8.56
C LEU A 35 -13.68 17.76 7.38
N GLU A 36 -14.03 18.32 6.22
CA GLU A 36 -14.14 17.56 4.98
C GLU A 36 -12.77 16.99 4.59
N ARG A 37 -12.77 15.77 4.03
CA ARG A 37 -11.57 15.05 3.63
C ARG A 37 -11.61 14.78 2.14
N THR A 38 -10.63 15.26 1.42
CA THR A 38 -10.55 15.09 -0.04
C THR A 38 -9.27 14.32 -0.40
N PRO A 39 -9.38 13.11 -0.99
CA PRO A 39 -8.20 12.38 -1.46
C PRO A 39 -7.40 13.20 -2.48
N LYS A 40 -6.09 13.30 -2.28
CA LYS A 40 -5.18 13.93 -3.25
C LYS A 40 -4.77 12.93 -4.33
N ALA A 41 -4.15 13.40 -5.40
CA ALA A 41 -3.61 12.52 -6.44
C ALA A 41 -2.63 11.46 -5.89
N SER A 42 -1.85 11.81 -4.86
CA SER A 42 -0.94 10.88 -4.17
C SER A 42 -1.66 9.72 -3.48
N TYR A 43 -2.90 9.91 -2.99
CA TYR A 43 -3.70 8.84 -2.43
C TYR A 43 -4.00 7.78 -3.49
N PHE A 44 -4.53 8.20 -4.64
CA PHE A 44 -4.88 7.28 -5.72
C PHE A 44 -3.64 6.60 -6.31
N TRP A 45 -2.54 7.33 -6.45
CA TRP A 45 -1.27 6.75 -6.86
C TRP A 45 -0.79 5.64 -5.90
N LEU A 46 -0.84 5.88 -4.59
CA LEU A 46 -0.43 4.87 -3.61
C LEU A 46 -1.38 3.67 -3.62
N GLN A 47 -2.68 3.89 -3.81
CA GLN A 47 -3.68 2.83 -3.95
C GLN A 47 -3.35 1.93 -5.16
N GLU A 48 -3.16 2.54 -6.33
CA GLU A 48 -2.82 1.83 -7.57
C GLU A 48 -1.51 1.03 -7.40
N LEU A 49 -0.48 1.64 -6.82
CA LEU A 49 0.79 0.95 -6.55
C LEU A 49 0.62 -0.29 -5.65
N ILE A 50 -0.22 -0.20 -4.61
CA ILE A 50 -0.50 -1.33 -3.71
C ILE A 50 -1.24 -2.43 -4.46
N GLU A 51 -2.23 -2.07 -5.28
CA GLU A 51 -2.98 -3.02 -6.10
C GLU A 51 -2.07 -3.75 -7.10
N GLU A 52 -1.25 -3.02 -7.85
CA GLU A 52 -0.24 -3.58 -8.76
C GLU A 52 0.72 -4.53 -8.04
N ARG A 53 1.18 -4.14 -6.85
CA ARG A 53 2.10 -4.97 -6.06
C ARG A 53 1.46 -6.26 -5.59
N ASN A 54 0.20 -6.21 -5.18
CA ASN A 54 -0.56 -7.39 -4.77
C ASN A 54 -0.78 -8.34 -5.95
N LEU A 55 -1.10 -7.81 -7.14
CA LEU A 55 -1.23 -8.61 -8.36
C LEU A 55 0.10 -9.30 -8.72
N ALA A 56 1.22 -8.59 -8.66
CA ALA A 56 2.54 -9.16 -8.91
C ALA A 56 2.92 -10.26 -7.89
N ALA A 57 2.58 -10.06 -6.62
CA ALA A 57 2.82 -11.04 -5.57
C ALA A 57 1.97 -12.31 -5.77
N ALA A 58 0.70 -12.16 -6.13
CA ALA A 58 -0.20 -13.28 -6.43
C ALA A 58 0.28 -14.08 -7.66
N ALA A 59 0.67 -13.39 -8.74
CA ALA A 59 1.22 -14.04 -9.93
C ALA A 59 2.50 -14.81 -9.61
N SER A 60 3.41 -14.23 -8.83
CA SER A 60 4.64 -14.89 -8.39
C SER A 60 4.33 -16.16 -7.59
N THR A 61 3.33 -16.11 -6.71
CA THR A 61 2.89 -17.26 -5.91
C THR A 61 2.33 -18.37 -6.80
N ALA A 62 1.50 -18.01 -7.79
CA ALA A 62 0.93 -18.97 -8.74
C ALA A 62 2.00 -19.64 -9.61
N VAL A 63 3.03 -18.92 -10.05
CA VAL A 63 4.17 -19.49 -10.80
C VAL A 63 4.94 -20.49 -9.95
N VAL A 64 5.22 -20.16 -8.68
CA VAL A 64 5.90 -21.08 -7.76
C VAL A 64 5.07 -22.35 -7.54
N GLN A 65 3.76 -22.21 -7.34
CA GLN A 65 2.86 -23.36 -7.17
C GLN A 65 2.75 -24.23 -8.45
N ALA A 66 2.77 -23.62 -9.63
CA ALA A 66 2.73 -24.35 -10.90
C ALA A 66 4.07 -25.02 -11.27
N MET A 67 5.20 -24.49 -10.79
CA MET A 67 6.54 -25.09 -10.95
C MET A 67 6.81 -26.26 -9.99
N GLU A 68 5.97 -26.44 -8.97
CA GLU A 68 5.98 -27.61 -8.08
C GLU A 68 4.75 -28.52 -8.34
N PRO A 69 4.55 -29.07 -9.56
CA PRO A 69 3.43 -29.99 -9.76
C PRO A 69 3.82 -31.38 -9.23
N ASP A 70 3.11 -31.86 -8.21
CA ASP A 70 2.99 -33.27 -7.82
C ASP A 70 4.31 -34.06 -7.64
N VAL A 71 4.99 -33.90 -6.50
CA VAL A 71 5.91 -34.95 -5.97
C VAL A 71 5.13 -36.08 -5.26
N GLU A 72 3.83 -35.90 -4.99
CA GLU A 72 3.03 -36.79 -4.14
C GLU A 72 2.01 -37.68 -4.90
N ARG A 73 2.06 -37.77 -6.25
CA ARG A 73 1.13 -38.63 -7.02
C ARG A 73 1.71 -39.95 -7.56
N GLU A 74 3.00 -40.25 -7.37
CA GLU A 74 3.61 -41.52 -7.80
C GLU A 74 4.01 -42.49 -6.66
N ALA A 75 3.50 -42.30 -5.43
CA ALA A 75 3.73 -43.23 -4.32
C ALA A 75 2.47 -44.01 -3.87
N GLY A 76 1.45 -44.09 -4.74
CA GLY A 76 0.22 -44.85 -4.49
C GLY A 76 0.22 -46.22 -5.18
N VAL A 77 0.59 -47.24 -4.41
CA VAL A 77 0.24 -48.66 -4.63
C VAL A 77 -1.27 -48.83 -4.76
#